data_AF-A0A164RGJ3-F1
#
_entry.id   AF-A0A164RGJ3-F1
#
_cell.length_a   1.000
_cell.length_b   1.000
_cell.length_c   1.000
_cell.angle_alpha   90.00
_cell.angle_beta   90.00
_cell.angle_gamma   90.00
#
_symmetry.space_group_name_H-M   'P 1'
#
loop_
_entity.id
_entity.type
_entity.pdbx_description
1 polymer ?
#
loop_
_entity_poly.entity_id
_entity_poly.type
_entity_poly.pdbx_seq_one_letter_code
_entity_poly.pdbx_strand_id
1 'polypeptide(L)'
;MEQLPVELARLIMRHATATDHWDTIVFDGPLDSKCAERKRVDARQMDSSRRTKLALVGVSRAWRYIANEFLYEHLEVDPCRDLTSLVNALSKSDATGRLNASYTRRLDLFDIYRWDDDHEPADDGFPVIALLRLCDHLSILRVLGLWEVREKGVDSIITTLAQTCPHSLRKLEFHPQIEPMAMMQRLRLSSLQELSQRCPRLESIKVWMRDVPVIPQEPVFHLHHLSALDVFLGNTSILGNHGISKFLLELAQVDLPDLRHFIVEGDRRACPAQVGLAEFLARHASSLQTLHLQPNMHPSDILTIFEAAVNVREVMFSASETLPPPTNIDRPHPHLERLIIALSFPVLLDMVFWDNLLTDVRRKDVFPSLHTICLVNEGRYGPEDEQQWTEFRNTCAALNIQITNMQECLDS
;
A
#
# COMPACT_ATOMS: atom_id res chain seq x y z
N MET A 1 37.61 -22.39 -5.71
CA MET A 1 36.59 -21.77 -6.58
C MET A 1 36.62 -22.32 -7.99
N GLU A 2 37.79 -22.63 -8.57
CA GLU A 2 37.87 -23.23 -9.92
C GLU A 2 37.07 -24.53 -10.07
N GLN A 3 36.76 -25.21 -8.96
CA GLN A 3 35.97 -26.43 -8.91
C GLN A 3 34.51 -26.21 -8.47
N LEU A 4 34.12 -25.01 -8.02
CA LEU A 4 32.75 -24.76 -7.56
C LEU A 4 31.89 -24.35 -8.76
N PRO A 5 30.81 -25.08 -9.10
CA PRO A 5 29.91 -24.69 -10.17
C PRO A 5 29.31 -23.30 -9.91
N VAL A 6 29.22 -22.47 -10.95
CA VAL A 6 28.71 -21.09 -10.85
C VAL A 6 27.31 -21.04 -10.25
N GLU A 7 26.46 -22.03 -10.54
CA GLU A 7 25.09 -22.09 -10.00
C GLU A 7 25.05 -22.39 -8.50
N LEU A 8 25.99 -23.19 -8.02
CA LEU A 8 26.13 -23.43 -6.59
C LEU A 8 26.67 -22.19 -5.88
N ALA A 9 27.60 -21.46 -6.51
CA ALA A 9 28.05 -20.17 -6.01
C ALA A 9 26.91 -19.15 -5.95
N ARG A 10 26.06 -19.05 -6.99
CA ARG A 10 24.86 -18.21 -6.99
C ARG A 10 23.91 -18.58 -5.85
N LEU A 11 23.66 -19.87 -5.62
CA LEU A 11 22.80 -20.34 -4.54
C LEU A 11 23.35 -19.91 -3.16
N ILE A 12 24.65 -20.09 -2.94
CA ILE A 12 25.33 -19.68 -1.70
C ILE A 12 25.22 -18.16 -1.51
N MET A 13 25.51 -17.38 -2.56
CA MET A 13 25.42 -15.91 -2.49
C MET A 13 23.99 -15.45 -2.22
N ARG A 14 23.00 -15.99 -2.94
CA ARG A 14 21.59 -15.67 -2.72
C ARG A 14 21.17 -15.94 -1.29
N HIS A 15 21.59 -17.07 -0.71
CA HIS A 15 21.29 -17.39 0.68
C HIS A 15 22.03 -16.47 1.67
N ALA A 16 23.30 -16.16 1.41
CA ALA A 16 24.09 -15.26 2.25
C ALA A 16 23.62 -13.81 2.21
N THR A 17 22.95 -13.39 1.13
CA THR A 17 22.43 -12.03 0.94
C THR A 17 20.91 -11.95 1.04
N ALA A 18 20.24 -13.05 1.42
CA ALA A 18 18.81 -13.08 1.59
C ALA A 18 18.41 -12.12 2.71
N THR A 19 17.42 -11.29 2.42
CA THR A 19 16.65 -10.56 3.44
C THR A 19 15.31 -11.25 3.52
N ASP A 20 14.87 -11.65 4.71
CA ASP A 20 13.52 -12.18 4.86
C ASP A 20 12.56 -11.07 4.39
N HIS A 21 11.54 -11.40 3.58
CA HIS A 21 10.51 -10.47 3.07
C HIS A 21 10.78 -9.63 1.80
N TRP A 22 11.86 -9.88 1.04
CA TRP A 22 12.17 -9.08 -0.17
C TRP A 22 11.08 -9.05 -1.26
N ASP A 23 10.38 -10.18 -1.48
CA ASP A 23 9.30 -10.33 -2.49
C ASP A 23 7.90 -10.01 -1.95
N THR A 24 7.74 -10.09 -0.63
CA THR A 24 6.48 -9.87 0.03
C THR A 24 6.43 -8.42 0.48
N ILE A 25 5.74 -7.58 -0.29
CA ILE A 25 4.97 -6.50 0.34
C ILE A 25 3.96 -7.23 1.22
N VAL A 26 4.35 -7.53 2.45
CA VAL A 26 3.41 -7.97 3.46
C VAL A 26 2.50 -6.78 3.68
N PHE A 27 1.21 -7.06 3.60
CA PHE A 27 0.17 -6.12 3.96
C PHE A 27 0.32 -5.84 5.46
N ASP A 28 1.12 -4.84 5.79
CA ASP A 28 1.15 -4.27 7.12
C ASP A 28 0.09 -3.19 7.09
N GLY A 29 -1.16 -3.57 7.36
CA GLY A 29 -2.19 -2.59 7.68
C GLY A 29 -1.63 -1.63 8.74
N PRO A 30 -2.11 -0.38 8.81
CA PRO A 30 -1.55 0.69 9.67
C PRO A 30 -1.54 0.34 11.17
N LEU A 31 -2.13 -0.80 11.53
CA LEU A 31 -2.31 -1.32 12.88
C LEU A 31 -1.47 -2.56 13.18
N ASP A 32 -0.68 -3.08 12.24
CA ASP A 32 0.27 -4.12 12.60
C ASP A 32 1.28 -3.50 13.57
N SER A 33 1.15 -3.83 14.85
CA SER A 33 2.10 -3.45 15.90
C SER A 33 3.54 -3.79 15.55
N LYS A 34 3.73 -4.75 14.65
CA LYS A 34 5.05 -5.14 14.19
C LYS A 34 5.51 -4.32 12.99
N CYS A 35 4.76 -3.34 12.48
CA CYS A 35 5.14 -2.56 11.30
C CYS A 35 6.39 -1.71 11.55
N ALA A 36 6.45 -0.99 12.67
CA ALA A 36 7.63 -0.18 13.01
C ALA A 36 8.81 -1.07 13.46
N GLU A 37 8.57 -2.12 14.25
CA GLU A 37 9.58 -3.13 14.55
C GLU A 37 10.11 -3.85 13.29
N ARG A 38 9.24 -4.25 12.34
CA ARG A 38 9.61 -4.84 11.05
C ARG A 38 10.40 -3.86 10.22
N LYS A 39 9.97 -2.60 10.07
CA LYS A 39 10.76 -1.57 9.37
C LYS A 39 12.17 -1.44 9.95
N ARG A 40 12.33 -1.51 11.27
CA ARG A 40 13.65 -1.50 11.93
C ARG A 40 14.44 -2.78 11.68
N VAL A 41 13.80 -3.94 11.76
CA VAL A 41 14.41 -5.25 11.47
C VAL A 41 14.85 -5.32 10.00
N ASP A 42 13.97 -4.94 9.08
CA ASP A 42 14.20 -4.84 7.64
C ASP A 42 15.37 -3.92 7.34
N ALA A 43 15.42 -2.72 7.91
CA ALA A 43 16.55 -1.79 7.73
C ALA A 43 17.87 -2.42 8.18
N ARG A 44 17.91 -3.10 9.34
CA ARG A 44 19.11 -3.80 9.83
C ARG A 44 19.50 -4.97 8.92
N GLN A 45 18.51 -5.75 8.46
CA GLN A 45 18.74 -6.88 7.56
C GLN A 45 19.25 -6.40 6.20
N MET A 46 18.69 -5.33 5.64
CA MET A 46 19.14 -4.69 4.41
C MET A 46 20.57 -4.16 4.54
N ASP A 47 20.90 -3.51 5.65
CA ASP A 47 22.26 -3.03 5.92
C ASP A 47 23.27 -4.19 6.02
N SER A 48 22.89 -5.26 6.72
CA SER A 48 23.70 -6.49 6.81
C SER A 48 23.89 -7.13 5.44
N SER A 49 22.81 -7.30 4.68
CA SER A 49 22.85 -7.85 3.32
C SER A 49 23.73 -7.00 2.40
N ARG A 50 23.61 -5.67 2.45
CA ARG A 50 24.45 -4.73 1.69
C ARG A 50 25.93 -4.91 2.03
N ARG A 51 26.29 -4.97 3.31
CA ARG A 51 27.69 -5.21 3.73
C ARG A 51 28.19 -6.55 3.23
N THR A 52 27.39 -7.60 3.32
CA THR A 52 27.73 -8.92 2.77
C THR A 52 27.94 -8.85 1.27
N LYS A 53 27.01 -8.27 0.50
CA LYS A 53 27.14 -8.09 -0.97
C LYS A 53 28.43 -7.38 -1.35
N LEU A 54 28.76 -6.27 -0.67
CA LEU A 54 30.00 -5.53 -0.90
C LEU A 54 31.25 -6.33 -0.54
N ALA A 55 31.22 -7.09 0.55
CA ALA A 55 32.32 -7.98 0.94
C ALA A 55 32.55 -9.08 -0.13
N LEU A 56 31.48 -9.69 -0.65
CA LEU A 56 31.53 -10.70 -1.70
C LEU A 56 32.16 -10.17 -2.99
N VAL A 57 31.81 -8.95 -3.39
CA VAL A 57 32.41 -8.22 -4.52
C VAL A 57 33.92 -7.98 -4.35
N GLY A 58 34.39 -7.92 -3.09
CA GLY A 58 35.78 -7.74 -2.72
C GLY A 58 36.65 -9.00 -2.74
N VAL A 59 36.06 -10.20 -2.69
CA VAL A 59 36.81 -11.47 -2.49
C VAL A 59 37.76 -11.81 -3.64
N SER A 60 37.25 -11.83 -4.87
CA SER A 60 38.05 -12.16 -6.07
C SER A 60 37.33 -11.70 -7.35
N ARG A 61 38.00 -11.76 -8.51
CA ARG A 61 37.36 -11.41 -9.80
C ARG A 61 36.18 -12.33 -10.14
N ALA A 62 36.31 -13.64 -9.88
CA ALA A 62 35.24 -14.60 -10.14
C ALA A 62 34.03 -14.37 -9.20
N TRP A 63 34.29 -14.12 -7.91
CA TRP A 63 33.23 -13.77 -6.97
C TRP A 63 32.55 -12.46 -7.34
N ARG A 64 33.32 -11.42 -7.68
CA ARG A 64 32.80 -10.14 -8.13
C ARG A 64 31.83 -10.28 -9.30
N TYR A 65 32.22 -11.08 -10.29
CA TYR A 65 31.39 -11.31 -11.46
C TYR A 65 30.00 -11.87 -11.10
N ILE A 66 29.94 -12.83 -10.18
CA ILE A 66 28.67 -13.43 -9.70
C ILE A 66 27.94 -12.49 -8.73
N ALA A 67 28.68 -11.87 -7.80
CA ALA A 67 28.15 -11.02 -6.74
C ALA A 67 27.53 -9.72 -7.27
N ASN A 68 27.98 -9.24 -8.44
CA ASN A 68 27.40 -8.06 -9.10
C ASN A 68 25.91 -8.25 -9.42
N GLU A 69 25.46 -9.46 -9.76
CA GLU A 69 24.04 -9.77 -9.98
C GLU A 69 23.22 -9.39 -8.74
N PHE A 70 23.68 -9.80 -7.55
CA PHE A 70 23.00 -9.56 -6.29
C PHE A 70 23.17 -8.13 -5.77
N LEU A 71 24.25 -7.45 -6.14
CA LEU A 71 24.52 -6.06 -5.75
C LEU A 71 23.46 -5.12 -6.31
N TYR A 72 23.04 -5.33 -7.56
CA TYR A 72 22.08 -4.48 -8.26
C TYR A 72 20.64 -5.00 -8.21
N GLU A 73 20.39 -6.14 -7.57
CA GLU A 73 19.05 -6.77 -7.52
C GLU A 73 18.00 -5.89 -6.81
N HIS A 74 18.41 -5.17 -5.76
CA HIS A 74 17.58 -4.22 -5.03
C HIS A 74 18.33 -2.90 -4.89
N LEU A 75 17.74 -1.85 -5.44
CA LEU A 75 18.27 -0.50 -5.38
C LEU A 75 17.33 0.37 -4.55
N GLU A 76 17.90 0.98 -3.52
CA GLU A 76 17.28 2.04 -2.73
C GLU A 76 18.03 3.33 -3.01
N VAL A 77 17.31 4.35 -3.44
CA VAL A 77 17.86 5.64 -3.87
C VAL A 77 17.28 6.73 -2.98
N ASP A 78 18.07 7.19 -2.02
CA ASP A 78 17.67 8.14 -0.97
C ASP A 78 18.72 9.26 -0.81
N PRO A 79 18.31 10.54 -0.65
CA PRO A 79 17.63 11.39 -1.63
C PRO A 79 18.48 11.63 -2.89
N CYS A 80 17.82 11.82 -4.02
CA CYS A 80 18.35 11.78 -5.39
C CYS A 80 19.30 12.93 -5.80
N ARG A 81 20.40 13.19 -5.07
CA ARG A 81 21.37 14.23 -5.48
C ARG A 81 22.17 13.89 -6.74
N ASP A 82 22.25 12.61 -7.14
CA ASP A 82 23.01 12.20 -8.33
C ASP A 82 22.44 10.97 -9.05
N LEU A 83 21.19 11.08 -9.52
CA LEU A 83 20.58 10.06 -10.40
C LEU A 83 21.40 9.84 -11.68
N THR A 84 22.09 10.86 -12.17
CA THR A 84 22.92 10.77 -13.37
C THR A 84 24.08 9.80 -13.17
N SER A 85 24.81 9.87 -12.05
CA SER A 85 25.85 8.89 -11.72
C SER A 85 25.29 7.49 -11.54
N LEU A 86 24.10 7.36 -10.95
CA LEU A 86 23.43 6.06 -10.83
C LEU A 86 23.09 5.48 -12.22
N VAL A 87 22.45 6.27 -13.08
CA VAL A 87 22.15 5.90 -14.48
C VAL A 87 23.42 5.49 -15.20
N ASN A 88 24.51 6.27 -15.09
CA ASN A 88 25.80 5.94 -15.68
C ASN A 88 26.40 4.64 -15.11
N ALA A 89 26.25 4.38 -13.81
CA ALA A 89 26.73 3.14 -13.19
C ALA A 89 25.93 1.92 -13.64
N LEU A 90 24.61 2.07 -13.79
CA LEU A 90 23.68 1.03 -14.21
C LEU A 90 23.72 0.74 -15.71
N SER A 91 24.13 1.73 -16.51
CA SER A 91 24.37 1.61 -17.96
C SER A 91 25.67 0.90 -18.30
N LYS A 92 26.53 0.61 -17.32
CA LYS A 92 27.74 -0.19 -17.55
C LYS A 92 27.36 -1.66 -17.75
N SER A 93 27.95 -2.27 -18.77
CA SER A 93 27.86 -3.70 -18.99
C SER A 93 28.87 -4.46 -18.13
N ASP A 94 28.48 -5.64 -17.67
CA ASP A 94 29.36 -6.62 -17.06
C ASP A 94 30.21 -7.38 -18.10
N ALA A 95 30.95 -8.40 -17.66
CA ALA A 95 31.80 -9.21 -18.54
C ALA A 95 31.02 -10.03 -19.61
N THR A 96 29.70 -10.18 -19.46
CA THR A 96 28.82 -10.81 -20.47
C THR A 96 28.20 -9.82 -21.45
N GLY A 97 28.43 -8.53 -21.27
CA GLY A 97 27.76 -7.48 -22.03
C GLY A 97 26.41 -7.07 -21.44
N ARG A 98 25.94 -7.72 -20.37
CA ARG A 98 24.67 -7.43 -19.72
C ARG A 98 24.77 -6.17 -18.87
N LEU A 99 23.80 -5.26 -19.00
CA LEU A 99 23.76 -4.02 -18.22
C LEU A 99 23.56 -4.35 -16.73
N ASN A 100 24.27 -3.65 -15.84
CA ASN A 100 24.06 -3.77 -14.40
C ASN A 100 22.58 -3.56 -14.02
N ALA A 101 21.91 -2.62 -14.70
CA ALA A 101 20.49 -2.32 -14.51
C ALA A 101 19.55 -3.53 -14.71
N SER A 102 19.90 -4.45 -15.61
CA SER A 102 19.07 -5.60 -15.93
C SER A 102 19.02 -6.66 -14.82
N TYR A 103 19.83 -6.50 -13.77
CA TYR A 103 19.71 -7.31 -12.55
C TYR A 103 18.67 -6.74 -11.59
N THR A 104 18.26 -5.49 -11.75
CA THR A 104 17.34 -4.79 -10.85
C THR A 104 15.95 -5.43 -10.88
N ARG A 105 15.52 -5.96 -9.73
CA ARG A 105 14.18 -6.52 -9.50
C ARG A 105 13.32 -5.59 -8.66
N ARG A 106 13.94 -4.83 -7.76
CA ARG A 106 13.27 -3.86 -6.92
C ARG A 106 13.99 -2.52 -6.95
N LEU A 107 13.21 -1.47 -7.15
CA LEU A 107 13.70 -0.09 -7.14
C LEU A 107 12.83 0.72 -6.19
N ASP A 108 13.43 1.22 -5.13
CA ASP A 108 12.80 2.11 -4.17
C ASP A 108 13.42 3.52 -4.34
N LEU A 109 12.61 4.48 -4.77
CA LEU A 109 13.01 5.86 -5.02
C LEU A 109 12.44 6.76 -3.92
N PHE A 110 13.29 7.40 -3.15
CA PHE A 110 12.90 8.29 -2.06
C PHE A 110 13.22 9.74 -2.41
N ASP A 111 12.30 10.64 -2.03
CA ASP A 111 12.60 12.06 -1.84
C ASP A 111 13.30 12.69 -3.07
N ILE A 112 12.62 12.58 -4.21
CA ILE A 112 13.08 13.16 -5.48
C ILE A 112 12.77 14.66 -5.44
N TYR A 113 13.57 15.40 -4.66
CA TYR A 113 13.50 16.85 -4.56
C TYR A 113 13.96 17.51 -5.84
N ARG A 114 13.29 18.62 -6.18
CA ARG A 114 13.74 19.72 -7.07
C ARG A 114 14.88 19.33 -8.00
N TRP A 115 14.47 18.82 -9.17
CA TRP A 115 15.36 18.83 -10.32
C TRP A 115 15.50 20.31 -10.74
N ASP A 116 16.67 20.90 -10.47
CA ASP A 116 16.93 22.35 -10.63
C ASP A 116 16.30 22.90 -11.93
N ASP A 117 15.53 23.99 -11.78
CA ASP A 117 14.82 24.66 -12.87
C ASP A 117 15.76 25.16 -13.99
N ASP A 118 17.06 25.22 -13.73
CA ASP A 118 18.09 25.73 -14.64
C ASP A 118 18.54 24.73 -15.71
N HIS A 119 18.12 23.46 -15.63
CA HIS A 119 18.42 22.47 -16.67
C HIS A 119 17.21 22.36 -17.58
N GLU A 120 17.27 23.05 -18.73
CA GLU A 120 16.27 22.90 -19.78
C GLU A 120 16.00 21.40 -20.02
N PRO A 121 14.73 20.96 -19.98
CA PRO A 121 14.41 19.58 -20.25
C PRO A 121 14.70 19.35 -21.73
N ALA A 122 15.88 18.80 -22.03
CA ALA A 122 16.06 18.10 -23.29
C ALA A 122 14.90 17.09 -23.38
N ASP A 123 14.26 16.99 -24.54
CA ASP A 123 13.02 16.22 -24.78
C ASP A 123 13.11 14.72 -24.36
N ASP A 124 14.29 14.23 -23.96
CA ASP A 124 14.58 12.89 -23.44
C ASP A 124 14.73 12.78 -21.90
N GLY A 125 14.70 13.88 -21.15
CA GLY A 125 15.51 14.08 -19.94
C GLY A 125 14.83 14.06 -18.58
N PHE A 126 14.09 12.99 -18.24
CA PHE A 126 13.79 12.70 -16.83
C PHE A 126 14.68 11.54 -16.38
N PRO A 127 15.67 11.74 -15.48
CA PRO A 127 16.62 10.68 -15.11
C PRO A 127 15.96 9.45 -14.50
N VAL A 128 14.80 9.61 -13.86
CA VAL A 128 13.99 8.46 -13.44
C VAL A 128 13.47 7.69 -14.65
N ILE A 129 13.01 8.36 -15.71
CA ILE A 129 12.66 7.67 -16.97
C ILE A 129 13.89 6.97 -17.56
N ALA A 130 15.04 7.64 -17.60
CA ALA A 130 16.28 7.01 -18.07
C ALA A 130 16.66 5.78 -17.23
N LEU A 131 16.54 5.88 -15.90
CA LEU A 131 16.77 4.79 -14.97
C LEU A 131 15.80 3.63 -15.22
N LEU A 132 14.51 3.91 -15.36
CA LEU A 132 13.47 2.90 -15.61
C LEU A 132 13.67 2.22 -16.95
N ARG A 133 14.09 2.95 -18.00
CA ARG A 133 14.41 2.39 -19.33
C ARG A 133 15.55 1.38 -19.29
N LEU A 134 16.44 1.44 -18.29
CA LEU A 134 17.53 0.49 -18.12
C LEU A 134 17.10 -0.78 -17.36
N CYS A 135 16.02 -0.71 -16.58
CA CYS A 135 15.60 -1.78 -15.65
C CYS A 135 14.51 -2.69 -16.25
N ASP A 136 14.79 -3.38 -17.36
CA ASP A 136 13.85 -4.28 -18.07
C ASP A 136 13.25 -5.43 -17.23
N HIS A 137 13.94 -5.78 -16.16
CA HIS A 137 13.60 -6.88 -15.27
C HIS A 137 12.94 -6.45 -13.95
N LEU A 138 12.58 -5.16 -13.84
CA LEU A 138 11.97 -4.57 -12.66
C LEU A 138 10.62 -5.21 -12.33
N SER A 139 10.47 -5.66 -11.09
CA SER A 139 9.26 -6.31 -10.60
C SER A 139 8.50 -5.48 -9.58
N ILE A 140 9.24 -4.72 -8.77
CA ILE A 140 8.68 -3.85 -7.74
C ILE A 140 9.25 -2.46 -7.93
N LEU A 141 8.38 -1.47 -8.16
CA LEU A 141 8.75 -0.06 -8.10
C LEU A 141 8.03 0.60 -6.93
N ARG A 142 8.79 1.23 -6.05
CA ARG A 142 8.27 2.10 -5.00
C ARG A 142 8.79 3.50 -5.23
N VAL A 143 7.87 4.44 -5.25
CA VAL A 143 8.12 5.87 -5.40
C VAL A 143 7.61 6.51 -4.12
N LEU A 144 8.51 7.03 -3.30
CA LEU A 144 8.22 7.47 -1.94
C LEU A 144 8.71 8.90 -1.70
N GLY A 145 7.99 9.67 -0.89
CA GLY A 145 8.45 10.95 -0.37
C GLY A 145 8.09 12.18 -1.21
N LEU A 146 8.82 13.28 -1.00
CA LEU A 146 8.56 14.56 -1.67
C LEU A 146 8.93 14.50 -3.16
N TRP A 147 7.96 14.80 -4.03
CA TRP A 147 8.06 14.60 -5.48
C TRP A 147 7.69 15.87 -6.27
N GLU A 148 8.63 16.78 -6.48
CA GLU A 148 8.36 17.93 -7.37
C GLU A 148 8.52 17.54 -8.84
N VAL A 149 7.61 16.71 -9.35
CA VAL A 149 7.59 16.32 -10.76
C VAL A 149 6.83 17.40 -11.56
N ARG A 150 7.20 17.71 -12.81
CA ARG A 150 6.38 18.58 -13.70
C ARG A 150 5.14 17.82 -14.22
N GLU A 151 4.20 18.52 -14.87
CA GLU A 151 2.88 18.01 -15.33
C GLU A 151 2.87 16.65 -16.05
N LYS A 152 3.97 16.21 -16.69
CA LYS A 152 3.99 14.98 -17.49
C LYS A 152 4.61 13.75 -16.80
N GLY A 153 5.18 13.88 -15.61
CA GLY A 153 6.13 12.86 -15.17
C GLY A 153 5.52 11.55 -14.66
N VAL A 154 4.35 11.56 -14.00
CA VAL A 154 3.71 10.31 -13.53
C VAL A 154 3.23 9.46 -14.71
N ASP A 155 2.49 10.06 -15.64
CA ASP A 155 2.09 9.39 -16.88
C ASP A 155 3.31 8.89 -17.69
N SER A 156 4.41 9.67 -17.73
CA SER A 156 5.65 9.23 -18.39
C SER A 156 6.28 8.03 -17.69
N ILE A 157 6.23 7.96 -16.35
CA ILE A 157 6.72 6.81 -15.59
C ILE A 157 5.88 5.58 -15.92
N ILE A 158 4.55 5.71 -15.86
CA ILE A 158 3.63 4.63 -16.16
C ILE A 158 3.83 4.12 -17.59
N THR A 159 3.90 5.04 -18.55
CA THR A 159 4.15 4.71 -19.96
C THR A 159 5.50 3.99 -20.13
N THR A 160 6.54 4.48 -19.47
CA THR A 160 7.88 3.87 -19.52
C THR A 160 7.88 2.47 -18.90
N LEU A 161 7.22 2.28 -17.75
CA LEU A 161 7.08 0.97 -17.12
C LEU A 161 6.35 -0.02 -18.02
N ALA A 162 5.26 0.42 -18.65
CA ALA A 162 4.48 -0.42 -19.55
C ALA A 162 5.26 -0.80 -20.81
N GLN A 163 6.22 0.02 -21.24
CA GLN A 163 7.11 -0.25 -22.37
C GLN A 163 8.31 -1.12 -21.99
N THR A 164 8.94 -0.84 -20.85
CA THR A 164 10.21 -1.47 -20.45
C THR A 164 10.02 -2.75 -19.63
N CYS A 165 8.96 -2.83 -18.82
CA CYS A 165 8.75 -3.91 -17.86
C CYS A 165 7.43 -4.70 -18.05
N PRO A 166 6.95 -5.00 -19.28
CA PRO A 166 5.62 -5.59 -19.48
C PRO A 166 5.48 -6.99 -18.86
N HIS A 167 6.57 -7.76 -18.76
CA HIS A 167 6.51 -9.15 -18.29
C HIS A 167 7.10 -9.37 -16.88
N SER A 168 7.63 -8.32 -16.28
CA SER A 168 8.37 -8.37 -15.01
C SER A 168 7.64 -7.63 -13.89
N LEU A 169 6.97 -6.52 -14.21
CA LEU A 169 6.31 -5.66 -13.23
C LEU A 169 5.16 -6.40 -12.53
N ARG A 170 5.23 -6.45 -11.20
CA ARG A 170 4.24 -7.07 -10.30
C ARG A 170 3.62 -6.08 -9.34
N LYS A 171 4.40 -5.12 -8.83
CA LYS A 171 3.96 -4.19 -7.80
C LYS A 171 4.41 -2.77 -8.12
N LEU A 172 3.47 -1.84 -8.04
CA LEU A 172 3.72 -0.42 -8.25
C LEU A 172 3.16 0.37 -7.07
N GLU A 173 3.99 1.20 -6.45
CA GLU A 173 3.61 1.96 -5.27
C GLU A 173 4.05 3.41 -5.42
N PHE A 174 3.08 4.33 -5.34
CA PHE A 174 3.28 5.77 -5.44
C PHE A 174 2.86 6.44 -4.13
N HIS A 175 3.80 7.10 -3.47
CA HIS A 175 3.59 7.97 -2.31
C HIS A 175 4.10 9.38 -2.54
N PRO A 176 3.54 10.09 -3.54
CA PRO A 176 3.85 11.48 -3.76
C PRO A 176 3.40 12.34 -2.55
N GLN A 177 4.36 12.96 -1.86
CA GLN A 177 4.06 14.03 -0.90
C GLN A 177 3.89 15.39 -1.62
N ILE A 178 3.22 15.43 -2.77
CA ILE A 178 3.08 16.64 -3.60
C ILE A 178 1.93 17.50 -3.06
N GLU A 179 1.97 18.81 -3.35
CA GLU A 179 0.76 19.63 -3.24
C GLU A 179 -0.38 18.99 -4.08
N PRO A 180 -1.55 18.77 -3.46
CA PRO A 180 -2.65 18.01 -4.05
C PRO A 180 -3.02 18.41 -5.46
N MET A 181 -3.04 19.73 -5.69
CA MET A 181 -3.49 20.34 -6.94
C MET A 181 -2.63 19.97 -8.14
N ALA A 182 -1.34 19.74 -7.93
CA ALA A 182 -0.43 19.35 -8.99
C ALA A 182 -0.59 17.87 -9.36
N MET A 183 -0.88 16.97 -8.41
CA MET A 183 -1.09 15.55 -8.70
C MET A 183 -2.39 15.28 -9.48
N MET A 184 -3.39 16.15 -9.31
CA MET A 184 -4.74 16.07 -9.93
C MET A 184 -4.75 15.93 -11.45
N GLN A 185 -3.78 16.53 -12.14
CA GLN A 185 -3.72 16.50 -13.60
C GLN A 185 -2.87 15.35 -14.14
N ARG A 186 -2.21 14.58 -13.26
CA ARG A 186 -0.99 13.83 -13.61
C ARG A 186 -1.11 12.32 -13.53
N LEU A 187 -2.05 11.79 -12.75
CA LEU A 187 -2.35 10.37 -12.71
C LEU A 187 -3.70 10.12 -13.36
N ARG A 188 -3.68 9.70 -14.62
CA ARG A 188 -4.92 9.37 -15.36
C ARG A 188 -5.28 7.90 -15.15
N LEU A 189 -6.56 7.61 -14.92
CA LEU A 189 -7.07 6.22 -14.87
C LEU A 189 -6.76 5.48 -16.17
N SER A 190 -6.82 6.18 -17.31
CA SER A 190 -6.42 5.64 -18.62
C SER A 190 -4.96 5.19 -18.67
N SER A 191 -4.03 5.90 -18.02
CA SER A 191 -2.62 5.48 -17.92
C SER A 191 -2.48 4.20 -17.08
N LEU A 192 -3.18 4.11 -15.94
CA LEU A 192 -3.21 2.90 -15.11
C LEU A 192 -3.84 1.72 -15.86
N GLN A 193 -4.83 1.99 -16.71
CA GLN A 193 -5.42 0.98 -17.58
C GLN A 193 -4.45 0.46 -18.62
N GLU A 194 -3.78 1.36 -19.33
CA GLU A 194 -2.74 0.97 -20.29
C GLU A 194 -1.67 0.11 -19.61
N LEU A 195 -1.25 0.49 -18.39
CA LEU A 195 -0.30 -0.29 -17.61
C LEU A 195 -0.85 -1.69 -17.28
N SER A 196 -2.07 -1.79 -16.76
CA SER A 196 -2.67 -3.08 -16.42
C SER A 196 -2.86 -3.98 -17.64
N GLN A 197 -3.15 -3.42 -18.82
CA GLN A 197 -3.28 -4.18 -20.06
C GLN A 197 -1.94 -4.67 -20.59
N ARG A 198 -0.87 -3.87 -20.45
CA ARG A 198 0.47 -4.21 -20.94
C ARG A 198 1.27 -5.07 -19.94
N CYS A 199 0.92 -5.02 -18.65
CA CYS A 199 1.58 -5.74 -17.58
C CYS A 199 0.66 -6.83 -16.98
N PRO A 200 0.52 -8.02 -17.62
CA PRO A 200 -0.38 -9.08 -17.17
C PRO A 200 0.01 -9.72 -15.82
N ARG A 201 1.20 -9.42 -15.30
CA ARG A 201 1.66 -9.89 -13.99
C ARG A 201 1.50 -8.84 -12.89
N LEU A 202 0.88 -7.70 -13.19
CA LEU A 202 0.68 -6.62 -12.23
C LEU A 202 -0.35 -7.06 -11.18
N GLU A 203 0.14 -7.42 -10.00
CA GLU A 203 -0.64 -7.93 -8.87
C GLU A 203 -1.21 -6.79 -8.03
N SER A 204 -0.44 -5.72 -7.83
CA SER A 204 -0.76 -4.65 -6.88
C SER A 204 -0.37 -3.27 -7.40
N ILE A 205 -1.30 -2.33 -7.28
CA ILE A 205 -1.04 -0.90 -7.43
C ILE A 205 -1.44 -0.21 -6.13
N LYS A 206 -0.51 0.53 -5.55
CA LYS A 206 -0.74 1.36 -4.37
C LYS A 206 -0.55 2.82 -4.75
N VAL A 207 -1.56 3.64 -4.49
CA VAL A 207 -1.48 5.08 -4.73
C VAL A 207 -1.87 5.80 -3.45
N TRP A 208 -0.94 6.54 -2.90
CA TRP A 208 -1.16 7.45 -1.79
C TRP A 208 -1.33 8.85 -2.35
N MET A 209 -2.51 9.42 -2.16
CA MET A 209 -2.90 10.75 -2.60
C MET A 209 -3.14 11.60 -1.37
N ARG A 210 -2.40 12.69 -1.18
CA ARG A 210 -2.75 13.69 -0.17
C ARG A 210 -3.77 14.62 -0.83
N ASP A 211 -5.01 14.61 -0.34
CA ASP A 211 -6.22 15.24 -0.90
C ASP A 211 -6.66 14.77 -2.32
N VAL A 212 -7.93 14.38 -2.47
CA VAL A 212 -8.50 13.85 -3.75
C VAL A 212 -9.35 14.89 -4.46
N PRO A 213 -9.10 15.21 -5.74
CA PRO A 213 -9.98 16.06 -6.52
C PRO A 213 -11.05 15.32 -7.32
N VAL A 214 -11.95 16.12 -7.88
CA VAL A 214 -12.93 15.77 -8.90
C VAL A 214 -12.21 15.37 -10.20
N ILE A 215 -12.15 14.07 -10.51
CA ILE A 215 -11.58 13.54 -11.76
C ILE A 215 -12.51 13.88 -12.94
N PRO A 216 -12.06 14.25 -14.15
CA PRO A 216 -12.95 14.48 -15.28
C PRO A 216 -13.69 13.19 -15.72
N GLN A 217 -14.96 13.31 -16.13
CA GLN A 217 -15.73 12.15 -16.60
C GLN A 217 -15.11 11.58 -17.88
N GLU A 218 -14.50 10.40 -17.77
CA GLU A 218 -13.94 9.64 -18.89
C GLU A 218 -14.67 8.28 -19.06
N PRO A 219 -14.63 7.65 -20.24
CA PRO A 219 -15.41 6.43 -20.53
C PRO A 219 -14.99 5.23 -19.68
N VAL A 220 -15.89 4.24 -19.60
CA VAL A 220 -15.74 2.95 -18.89
C VAL A 220 -14.40 2.29 -19.18
N PHE A 221 -13.65 1.95 -18.11
CA PHE A 221 -12.34 1.30 -18.20
C PHE A 221 -12.38 -0.18 -17.75
N HIS A 222 -11.34 -0.93 -18.09
CA HIS A 222 -11.22 -2.36 -17.72
C HIS A 222 -9.80 -2.65 -17.20
N LEU A 223 -9.65 -3.11 -15.94
CA LEU A 223 -8.37 -3.54 -15.34
C LEU A 223 -8.42 -5.04 -14.99
N HIS A 224 -8.32 -5.89 -16.02
CA HIS A 224 -8.64 -7.33 -15.94
C HIS A 224 -7.68 -8.22 -15.12
N HIS A 225 -6.66 -7.69 -14.44
CA HIS A 225 -5.66 -8.49 -13.72
C HIS A 225 -5.28 -7.94 -12.34
N LEU A 226 -5.91 -6.84 -11.90
CA LEU A 226 -5.50 -6.16 -10.68
C LEU A 226 -6.07 -6.88 -9.45
N SER A 227 -5.20 -7.64 -8.76
CA SER A 227 -5.62 -8.43 -7.58
C SER A 227 -5.74 -7.60 -6.29
N ALA A 228 -5.03 -6.48 -6.21
CA ALA A 228 -5.08 -5.55 -5.09
C ALA A 228 -4.96 -4.09 -5.58
N LEU A 229 -5.89 -3.24 -5.15
CA LEU A 229 -5.85 -1.80 -5.37
C LEU A 229 -5.93 -1.11 -4.02
N ASP A 230 -4.80 -0.55 -3.58
CA ASP A 230 -4.77 0.19 -2.33
C ASP A 230 -4.73 1.69 -2.63
N VAL A 231 -5.75 2.42 -2.14
CA VAL A 231 -5.89 3.85 -2.38
C VAL A 231 -5.89 4.56 -1.03
N PHE A 232 -4.77 5.20 -0.70
CA PHE A 232 -4.61 5.89 0.56
C PHE A 232 -4.84 7.39 0.34
N LEU A 233 -5.79 8.00 1.04
CA LEU A 233 -6.18 9.39 0.87
C LEU A 233 -5.74 10.20 2.09
N GLY A 234 -4.51 10.71 2.06
CA GLY A 234 -3.95 11.50 3.16
C GLY A 234 -4.69 12.84 3.35
N ASN A 235 -5.00 13.17 4.61
CA ASN A 235 -5.36 14.49 5.16
C ASN A 235 -6.19 15.42 4.24
N THR A 236 -7.35 14.94 3.79
CA THR A 236 -8.32 15.55 2.84
C THR A 236 -9.04 16.83 3.32
N SER A 237 -8.47 17.56 4.28
CA SER A 237 -9.06 18.79 4.83
C SER A 237 -9.33 19.89 3.79
N ILE A 238 -8.70 19.82 2.60
CA ILE A 238 -8.75 20.88 1.58
C ILE A 238 -9.71 20.54 0.41
N LEU A 239 -9.98 19.26 0.11
CA LEU A 239 -10.80 18.86 -1.06
C LEU A 239 -12.19 18.29 -0.75
N GLY A 240 -12.52 18.02 0.51
CA GLY A 240 -13.86 17.62 0.93
C GLY A 240 -14.35 16.28 0.34
N ASN A 241 -15.52 15.83 0.79
CA ASN A 241 -16.11 14.51 0.47
C ASN A 241 -16.30 14.24 -1.03
N HIS A 242 -16.30 15.29 -1.87
CA HIS A 242 -16.68 15.19 -3.28
C HIS A 242 -15.64 14.47 -4.15
N GLY A 243 -14.34 14.62 -3.88
CA GLY A 243 -13.29 13.98 -4.68
C GLY A 243 -13.26 12.46 -4.50
N ILE A 244 -13.32 11.99 -3.25
CA ILE A 244 -13.35 10.56 -2.92
C ILE A 244 -14.55 9.89 -3.57
N SER A 245 -15.74 10.50 -3.41
CA SER A 245 -16.98 9.97 -3.97
C SER A 245 -16.92 9.83 -5.47
N LYS A 246 -16.37 10.83 -6.16
CA LYS A 246 -16.24 10.78 -7.62
C LYS A 246 -15.25 9.71 -8.07
N PHE A 247 -14.11 9.61 -7.41
CA PHE A 247 -13.14 8.54 -7.67
C PHE A 247 -13.76 7.14 -7.47
N LEU A 248 -14.53 6.95 -6.39
CA LEU A 248 -15.25 5.70 -6.15
C LEU A 248 -16.31 5.42 -7.22
N LEU A 249 -17.06 6.43 -7.67
CA LEU A 249 -18.02 6.30 -8.76
C LEU A 249 -17.35 5.89 -10.07
N GLU A 250 -16.17 6.44 -10.36
CA GLU A 250 -15.40 6.08 -11.55
C GLU A 250 -14.82 4.68 -11.44
N LEU A 251 -14.26 4.30 -10.29
CA LEU A 251 -13.85 2.92 -10.01
C LEU A 251 -15.03 1.94 -10.10
N ALA A 252 -16.23 2.36 -9.72
CA ALA A 252 -17.46 1.59 -9.90
C ALA A 252 -17.84 1.43 -11.39
N GLN A 253 -17.26 2.20 -12.31
CA GLN A 253 -17.38 1.95 -13.74
C GLN A 253 -16.33 0.98 -14.26
N VAL A 254 -15.19 0.86 -13.58
CA VAL A 254 -14.10 -0.03 -13.98
C VAL A 254 -14.45 -1.49 -13.67
N ASP A 255 -14.16 -2.41 -14.59
CA ASP A 255 -14.26 -3.86 -14.31
C ASP A 255 -13.00 -4.38 -13.59
N LEU A 256 -13.16 -4.90 -12.38
CA LEU A 256 -12.10 -5.33 -11.45
C LEU A 256 -12.37 -6.75 -10.92
N PRO A 257 -12.44 -7.78 -11.80
CA PRO A 257 -12.90 -9.11 -11.42
C PRO A 257 -12.01 -9.80 -10.38
N ASP A 258 -10.73 -9.44 -10.34
CA ASP A 258 -9.73 -10.03 -9.44
C ASP A 258 -9.50 -9.23 -8.16
N LEU A 259 -10.19 -8.11 -7.94
CA LEU A 259 -9.94 -7.24 -6.79
C LEU A 259 -10.27 -7.95 -5.47
N ARG A 260 -9.23 -8.24 -4.67
CA ARG A 260 -9.36 -8.90 -3.36
C ARG A 260 -9.20 -7.96 -2.18
N HIS A 261 -8.36 -6.94 -2.33
CA HIS A 261 -8.05 -6.02 -1.25
C HIS A 261 -8.38 -4.60 -1.71
N PHE A 262 -9.22 -3.93 -0.93
CA PHE A 262 -9.57 -2.54 -1.13
C PHE A 262 -9.40 -1.78 0.17
N ILE A 263 -8.47 -0.82 0.15
CA ILE A 263 -8.19 0.07 1.26
C ILE A 263 -8.51 1.49 0.81
N VAL A 264 -9.29 2.20 1.63
CA VAL A 264 -9.50 3.64 1.57
C VAL A 264 -9.16 4.21 2.94
N GLU A 265 -8.00 4.86 3.04
CA GLU A 265 -7.66 5.67 4.21
C GLU A 265 -7.98 7.13 3.94
N GLY A 266 -8.42 7.90 4.93
CA GLY A 266 -8.96 9.27 4.73
C GLY A 266 -8.78 10.17 5.95
N ASP A 267 -8.88 11.50 5.79
CA ASP A 267 -9.11 12.37 6.95
C ASP A 267 -10.44 12.00 7.61
N ARG A 268 -10.45 12.04 8.93
CA ARG A 268 -11.62 11.96 9.81
C ARG A 268 -12.79 12.85 9.38
N ARG A 269 -12.53 13.95 8.68
CA ARG A 269 -13.58 14.86 8.19
C ARG A 269 -14.15 14.46 6.83
N ALA A 270 -13.44 13.59 6.11
CA ALA A 270 -13.78 13.23 4.74
C ALA A 270 -14.55 11.91 4.69
N CYS A 271 -15.82 11.93 5.11
CA CYS A 271 -16.69 10.78 4.89
C CYS A 271 -16.92 10.62 3.37
N PRO A 272 -16.59 9.48 2.75
CA PRO A 272 -16.98 9.22 1.37
C PRO A 272 -18.49 9.44 1.28
N ALA A 273 -18.99 10.18 0.30
CA ALA A 273 -20.44 10.28 0.13
C ALA A 273 -20.93 8.86 -0.16
N GLN A 274 -21.92 8.42 0.63
CA GLN A 274 -22.54 7.10 0.60
C GLN A 274 -22.73 6.55 -0.83
N VAL A 275 -23.12 7.42 -1.76
CA VAL A 275 -23.41 7.06 -3.15
C VAL A 275 -22.21 6.41 -3.86
N GLY A 276 -21.02 7.01 -3.77
CA GLY A 276 -19.85 6.49 -4.49
C GLY A 276 -19.36 5.15 -3.95
N LEU A 277 -19.33 5.01 -2.62
CA LEU A 277 -18.93 3.76 -1.97
C LEU A 277 -19.96 2.65 -2.19
N ALA A 278 -21.26 2.97 -2.08
CA ALA A 278 -22.33 2.00 -2.30
C ALA A 278 -22.32 1.47 -3.74
N GLU A 279 -22.16 2.34 -4.73
CA GLU A 279 -22.05 1.92 -6.14
C GLU A 279 -20.81 1.06 -6.39
N PHE A 280 -19.67 1.43 -5.81
CA PHE A 280 -18.44 0.65 -5.89
C PHE A 280 -18.60 -0.74 -5.29
N LEU A 281 -19.14 -0.84 -4.06
CA LEU A 281 -19.36 -2.11 -3.39
C LEU A 281 -20.42 -2.95 -4.10
N ALA A 282 -21.49 -2.34 -4.60
CA ALA A 282 -22.52 -3.06 -5.36
C ALA A 282 -21.94 -3.79 -6.58
N ARG A 283 -20.88 -3.26 -7.19
CA ARG A 283 -20.20 -3.89 -8.32
C ARG A 283 -19.10 -4.86 -7.91
N HIS A 284 -18.29 -4.50 -6.92
CA HIS A 284 -17.02 -5.19 -6.66
C HIS A 284 -17.00 -6.04 -5.38
N ALA A 285 -17.99 -5.92 -4.50
CA ALA A 285 -17.97 -6.60 -3.21
C ALA A 285 -17.96 -8.14 -3.29
N SER A 286 -18.36 -8.71 -4.43
CA SER A 286 -18.38 -10.17 -4.61
C SER A 286 -16.98 -10.79 -4.69
N SER A 287 -15.97 -10.06 -5.17
CA SER A 287 -14.57 -10.50 -5.27
C SER A 287 -13.71 -10.08 -4.08
N LEU A 288 -14.15 -9.09 -3.30
CA LEU A 288 -13.39 -8.56 -2.15
C LEU A 288 -13.24 -9.58 -1.02
N GLN A 289 -12.01 -9.71 -0.53
CA GLN A 289 -11.63 -10.47 0.66
C GLN A 289 -11.32 -9.55 1.85
N THR A 290 -10.78 -8.36 1.59
CA THR A 290 -10.41 -7.38 2.60
C THR A 290 -10.95 -6.00 2.21
N LEU A 291 -11.66 -5.36 3.14
CA LEU A 291 -12.21 -4.02 2.98
C LEU A 291 -11.79 -3.15 4.16
N HIS A 292 -10.94 -2.16 3.92
CA HIS A 292 -10.44 -1.24 4.94
C HIS A 292 -10.90 0.17 4.64
N LEU A 293 -11.60 0.80 5.58
CA LEU A 293 -12.23 2.10 5.42
C LEU A 293 -11.89 2.99 6.63
N GLN A 294 -10.81 3.74 6.54
CA GLN A 294 -10.34 4.63 7.62
C GLN A 294 -10.76 6.12 7.59
N PRO A 295 -11.70 6.63 6.76
CA PRO A 295 -12.38 7.87 7.13
C PRO A 295 -13.38 7.57 8.26
N ASN A 296 -13.68 8.56 9.10
CA ASN A 296 -14.77 8.42 10.08
C ASN A 296 -16.07 8.16 9.33
N MET A 297 -16.57 6.94 9.42
CA MET A 297 -17.78 6.56 8.72
C MET A 297 -18.99 6.96 9.54
N HIS A 298 -19.98 7.59 8.89
CA HIS A 298 -21.28 7.71 9.53
C HIS A 298 -21.84 6.30 9.69
N PRO A 299 -22.44 5.96 10.84
CA PRO A 299 -22.76 4.56 11.06
C PRO A 299 -23.81 3.92 10.16
N SER A 300 -24.70 4.71 9.54
CA SER A 300 -25.59 4.20 8.47
C SER A 300 -24.82 3.61 7.30
N ASP A 301 -23.60 4.10 7.07
CA ASP A 301 -22.76 3.71 5.96
C ASP A 301 -22.13 2.37 6.24
N ILE A 302 -21.79 2.12 7.52
CA ILE A 302 -21.30 0.83 8.01
C ILE A 302 -22.34 -0.27 7.77
N LEU A 303 -23.62 0.00 8.03
CA LEU A 303 -24.70 -0.94 7.69
C LEU A 303 -24.78 -1.21 6.19
N THR A 304 -24.70 -0.15 5.37
CA THR A 304 -24.71 -0.26 3.90
C THR A 304 -23.53 -1.09 3.40
N ILE A 305 -22.35 -0.95 4.02
CA ILE A 305 -21.16 -1.75 3.72
C ILE A 305 -21.42 -3.21 4.05
N PHE A 306 -21.94 -3.52 5.24
CA PHE A 306 -22.25 -4.90 5.60
C PHE A 306 -23.29 -5.49 4.63
N GLU A 307 -24.34 -4.77 4.26
CA GLU A 307 -25.33 -5.27 3.30
C GLU A 307 -24.73 -5.60 1.92
N ALA A 308 -23.72 -4.85 1.48
CA ALA A 308 -23.04 -5.04 0.19
C ALA A 308 -21.88 -6.06 0.25
N ALA A 309 -21.13 -6.11 1.35
CA ALA A 309 -19.85 -6.80 1.51
C ALA A 309 -19.96 -8.18 2.17
N VAL A 310 -20.94 -8.99 1.75
CA VAL A 310 -21.25 -10.29 2.37
C VAL A 310 -20.11 -11.32 2.27
N ASN A 311 -19.27 -11.22 1.23
CA ASN A 311 -18.18 -12.16 0.97
C ASN A 311 -16.83 -11.75 1.61
N VAL A 312 -16.75 -10.58 2.24
CA VAL A 312 -15.51 -10.07 2.80
C VAL A 312 -15.12 -10.86 4.05
N ARG A 313 -13.83 -11.23 4.13
CA ARG A 313 -13.25 -11.94 5.27
C ARG A 313 -12.74 -11.01 6.35
N GLU A 314 -12.23 -9.85 5.95
CA GLU A 314 -11.71 -8.86 6.86
C GLU A 314 -12.30 -7.49 6.56
N VAL A 315 -13.04 -6.93 7.53
CA VAL A 315 -13.56 -5.57 7.46
C VAL A 315 -12.86 -4.73 8.52
N MET A 316 -12.31 -3.60 8.10
CA MET A 316 -11.76 -2.60 8.99
C MET A 316 -12.47 -1.27 8.76
N PHE A 317 -12.92 -0.61 9.82
CA PHE A 317 -13.41 0.76 9.73
C PHE A 317 -13.02 1.63 10.92
N SER A 318 -12.97 2.95 10.72
CA SER A 318 -12.84 3.93 11.80
C SER A 318 -14.20 4.56 12.12
N ALA A 319 -14.57 4.60 13.40
CA ALA A 319 -15.81 5.22 13.86
C ALA A 319 -15.52 6.34 14.87
N SER A 320 -15.97 7.55 14.55
CA SER A 320 -15.86 8.73 15.44
C SER A 320 -17.05 8.95 16.35
N GLU A 321 -18.19 8.38 16.01
CA GLU A 321 -19.44 8.58 16.70
C GLU A 321 -19.97 7.23 17.18
N THR A 322 -20.90 7.29 18.13
CA THR A 322 -21.64 6.12 18.59
C THR A 322 -22.35 5.48 17.40
N LEU A 323 -22.05 4.21 17.11
CA LEU A 323 -22.83 3.40 16.20
C LEU A 323 -24.31 3.43 16.68
N PRO A 324 -25.30 3.60 15.79
CA PRO A 324 -26.69 3.51 16.10
C PRO A 324 -26.93 2.09 16.61
N PRO A 325 -27.96 1.93 17.45
CA PRO A 325 -28.34 0.62 17.94
C PRO A 325 -28.44 -0.34 16.73
N PRO A 326 -27.68 -1.44 16.75
CA PRO A 326 -27.70 -2.45 15.72
C PRO A 326 -29.04 -3.16 15.82
N THR A 327 -29.97 -2.78 14.95
CA THR A 327 -31.26 -3.46 14.85
C THR A 327 -31.55 -4.01 13.47
N ASN A 328 -30.69 -3.77 12.47
CA ASN A 328 -31.01 -4.02 11.06
C ASN A 328 -29.93 -4.77 10.25
N ILE A 329 -28.93 -5.44 10.83
CA ILE A 329 -28.09 -6.37 10.04
C ILE A 329 -28.86 -7.68 9.89
N ASP A 330 -29.76 -7.71 8.90
CA ASP A 330 -30.62 -8.88 8.64
C ASP A 330 -29.93 -9.96 7.82
N ARG A 331 -28.80 -9.63 7.17
CA ARG A 331 -28.08 -10.56 6.29
C ARG A 331 -26.92 -11.24 7.02
N PRO A 332 -26.80 -12.57 6.92
CA PRO A 332 -25.64 -13.27 7.47
C PRO A 332 -24.38 -12.97 6.66
N HIS A 333 -23.26 -12.87 7.37
CA HIS A 333 -21.90 -12.70 6.88
C HIS A 333 -21.09 -13.97 7.13
N PRO A 334 -21.30 -15.03 6.32
CA PRO A 334 -20.74 -16.35 6.59
C PRO A 334 -19.22 -16.41 6.46
N HIS A 335 -18.60 -15.41 5.82
CA HIS A 335 -17.16 -15.40 5.54
C HIS A 335 -16.38 -14.40 6.37
N LEU A 336 -17.05 -13.55 7.16
CA LEU A 336 -16.35 -12.55 7.98
C LEU A 336 -15.58 -13.26 9.10
N GLU A 337 -14.25 -13.23 8.99
CA GLU A 337 -13.30 -13.87 9.89
C GLU A 337 -12.74 -12.86 10.90
N ARG A 338 -12.50 -11.62 10.46
CA ARG A 338 -11.87 -10.55 11.22
C ARG A 338 -12.65 -9.24 11.09
N LEU A 339 -12.96 -8.62 12.22
CA LEU A 339 -13.57 -7.29 12.30
C LEU A 339 -12.64 -6.36 13.07
N ILE A 340 -12.14 -5.32 12.42
CA ILE A 340 -11.21 -4.35 13.01
C ILE A 340 -11.95 -3.02 13.15
N ILE A 341 -12.09 -2.53 14.37
CA ILE A 341 -12.80 -1.28 14.65
C ILE A 341 -11.81 -0.31 15.27
N ALA A 342 -11.46 0.72 14.52
CA ALA A 342 -10.69 1.83 15.03
C ALA A 342 -11.63 2.85 15.68
N LEU A 343 -11.40 3.16 16.95
CA LEU A 343 -12.27 3.99 17.77
C LEU A 343 -11.46 5.09 18.44
N SER A 344 -12.08 6.25 18.58
CA SER A 344 -11.56 7.29 19.46
C SER A 344 -11.83 6.93 20.92
N PHE A 345 -10.93 7.34 21.83
CA PHE A 345 -11.04 7.03 23.25
C PHE A 345 -12.40 7.42 23.90
N PRO A 346 -13.03 8.58 23.58
CA PRO A 346 -14.36 8.89 24.11
C PRO A 346 -15.44 7.89 23.71
N VAL A 347 -15.35 7.30 22.51
CA VAL A 347 -16.28 6.28 22.02
C VAL A 347 -16.03 4.94 22.70
N LEU A 348 -14.76 4.62 23.01
CA LEU A 348 -14.41 3.41 23.76
C LEU A 348 -15.07 3.38 25.15
N LEU A 349 -15.30 4.54 25.77
CA LEU A 349 -15.90 4.64 27.09
C LEU A 349 -17.43 4.58 27.10
N ASP A 350 -18.08 4.60 25.93
CA ASP A 350 -19.52 4.45 25.84
C ASP A 350 -19.91 2.97 26.01
N MET A 351 -20.29 2.58 27.23
CA MET A 351 -20.71 1.22 27.55
C MET A 351 -21.98 0.78 26.80
N VAL A 352 -22.87 1.72 26.43
CA VAL A 352 -24.11 1.42 25.71
C VAL A 352 -23.79 1.02 24.26
N PHE A 353 -22.82 1.70 23.65
CA PHE A 353 -22.28 1.33 22.35
C PHE A 353 -21.78 -0.12 22.35
N TRP A 354 -21.04 -0.52 23.39
CA TRP A 354 -20.48 -1.86 23.48
C TRP A 354 -21.54 -2.92 23.67
N ASP A 355 -22.47 -2.73 24.59
CA ASP A 355 -23.51 -3.73 24.83
C ASP A 355 -24.32 -4.00 23.56
N ASN A 356 -24.59 -2.95 22.79
CA ASN A 356 -25.27 -3.02 21.50
C ASN A 356 -24.43 -3.75 20.44
N LEU A 357 -23.21 -3.26 20.16
CA LEU A 357 -22.32 -3.86 19.16
C LEU A 357 -22.01 -5.32 19.49
N LEU A 358 -21.73 -5.63 20.75
CA LEU A 358 -21.40 -6.97 21.21
C LEU A 358 -22.61 -7.91 21.16
N THR A 359 -23.82 -7.39 21.38
CA THR A 359 -25.04 -8.21 21.26
C THR A 359 -25.17 -8.71 19.82
N ASP A 360 -25.00 -7.85 18.82
CA ASP A 360 -25.15 -8.25 17.42
C ASP A 360 -23.94 -8.99 16.86
N VAL A 361 -22.73 -8.62 17.27
CA VAL A 361 -21.55 -9.36 16.84
C VAL A 361 -21.55 -10.80 17.42
N ARG A 362 -22.20 -11.02 18.57
CA ARG A 362 -22.39 -12.36 19.15
C ARG A 362 -23.51 -13.16 18.52
N ARG A 363 -24.34 -12.56 17.68
CA ARG A 363 -25.36 -13.28 16.91
C ARG A 363 -24.64 -14.21 15.93
N LYS A 364 -24.42 -15.47 16.35
CA LYS A 364 -23.80 -16.51 15.52
C LYS A 364 -24.57 -16.78 14.23
N ASP A 365 -25.86 -16.44 14.21
CA ASP A 365 -26.71 -16.42 13.01
C ASP A 365 -26.26 -15.36 12.00
N VAL A 366 -25.72 -14.23 12.46
CA VAL A 366 -25.23 -13.13 11.61
C VAL A 366 -23.75 -13.31 11.26
N PHE A 367 -22.88 -13.64 12.23
CA PHE A 367 -21.43 -13.75 12.01
C PHE A 367 -20.86 -15.11 12.44
N PRO A 368 -21.18 -16.21 11.72
CA PRO A 368 -20.81 -17.56 12.16
C PRO A 368 -19.30 -17.85 12.15
N SER A 369 -18.53 -17.13 11.32
CA SER A 369 -17.08 -17.33 11.14
C SER A 369 -16.21 -16.32 11.86
N LEU A 370 -16.83 -15.32 12.51
CA LEU A 370 -16.10 -14.24 13.14
C LEU A 370 -15.44 -14.75 14.42
N HIS A 371 -14.12 -14.73 14.41
CA HIS A 371 -13.31 -15.22 15.53
C HIS A 371 -12.36 -14.16 16.08
N THR A 372 -12.13 -13.07 15.33
CA THR A 372 -11.26 -11.97 15.77
C THR A 372 -12.01 -10.65 15.69
N ILE A 373 -12.15 -9.98 16.83
CA ILE A 373 -12.53 -8.56 16.90
C ILE A 373 -11.30 -7.82 17.40
N CYS A 374 -10.74 -6.96 16.56
CA CYS A 374 -9.61 -6.10 16.92
C CYS A 374 -10.13 -4.69 17.20
N LEU A 375 -9.89 -4.21 18.42
CA LEU A 375 -10.21 -2.83 18.78
C LEU A 375 -8.94 -2.01 18.79
N VAL A 376 -8.97 -0.90 18.06
CA VAL A 376 -7.84 0.00 17.92
C VAL A 376 -8.19 1.35 18.51
N ASN A 377 -7.48 1.72 19.58
CA ASN A 377 -7.59 3.04 20.15
C ASN A 377 -6.73 4.03 19.34
N GLU A 378 -7.36 5.00 18.68
CA GLU A 378 -6.67 6.07 17.95
C GLU A 378 -6.36 7.30 18.83
N GLY A 379 -6.76 7.30 20.10
CA GLY A 379 -6.59 8.42 21.03
C GLY A 379 -5.38 8.27 21.97
N ARG A 380 -4.78 9.41 22.35
CA ARG A 380 -3.86 9.45 23.49
C ARG A 380 -4.68 9.44 24.78
N TYR A 381 -4.45 8.45 25.64
CA TYR A 381 -5.03 8.39 26.98
C TYR A 381 -4.05 9.00 27.98
N GLY A 382 -4.58 9.80 28.91
CA GLY A 382 -3.80 10.33 30.03
C GLY A 382 -3.64 9.27 31.13
N PRO A 383 -2.80 9.52 32.14
CA PRO A 383 -2.73 8.68 33.35
C PRO A 383 -4.10 8.56 34.06
N GLU A 384 -4.96 9.57 33.92
CA GLU A 384 -6.29 9.62 34.54
C GLU A 384 -7.28 8.60 33.95
N ASP A 385 -6.99 8.09 32.76
CA ASP A 385 -7.83 7.17 31.99
C ASP A 385 -7.45 5.69 32.19
N GLU A 386 -6.34 5.41 32.89
CA GLU A 386 -5.74 4.07 32.99
C GLU A 386 -6.66 3.07 33.70
N GLN A 387 -7.43 3.53 34.69
CA GLN A 387 -8.39 2.69 35.39
C GLN A 387 -9.53 2.24 34.46
N GLN A 388 -10.12 3.19 33.71
CA GLN A 388 -11.20 2.90 32.77
C GLN A 388 -10.72 2.01 31.62
N TRP A 389 -9.51 2.26 31.12
CA TRP A 389 -8.89 1.43 30.10
C TRP A 389 -8.59 0.00 30.58
N THR A 390 -8.17 -0.17 31.83
CA THR A 390 -7.94 -1.48 32.44
C THR A 390 -9.25 -2.26 32.59
N GLU A 391 -10.31 -1.59 33.07
CA GLU A 391 -11.64 -2.19 33.17
C GLU A 391 -12.16 -2.61 31.79
N PHE A 392 -12.01 -1.74 30.78
CA PHE A 392 -12.34 -2.04 29.40
C PHE A 392 -11.57 -3.25 28.84
N ARG A 393 -10.25 -3.31 29.06
CA ARG A 393 -9.40 -4.46 28.69
C ARG A 393 -9.87 -5.75 29.33
N ASN A 394 -10.23 -5.72 30.60
CA ASN A 394 -10.76 -6.89 31.31
C ASN A 394 -12.09 -7.35 30.73
N THR A 395 -12.98 -6.41 30.39
CA THR A 395 -14.25 -6.69 29.71
C THR A 395 -14.01 -7.34 28.35
N CYS A 396 -13.18 -6.76 27.49
CA CYS A 396 -12.86 -7.36 26.19
C CYS A 396 -12.19 -8.74 26.32
N ALA A 397 -11.27 -8.92 27.27
CA ALA A 397 -10.65 -10.21 27.53
C ALA A 397 -11.66 -11.27 27.95
N ALA A 398 -12.64 -10.93 28.80
CA ALA A 398 -13.74 -11.82 29.17
C ALA A 398 -14.62 -12.23 27.97
N LEU A 399 -14.56 -11.47 26.89
CA LEU A 399 -15.32 -11.67 25.67
C LEU A 399 -14.51 -12.25 24.51
N ASN A 400 -13.24 -12.63 24.76
CA ASN A 400 -12.28 -13.06 23.73
C ASN A 400 -12.07 -12.03 22.61
N ILE A 401 -12.13 -10.74 22.95
CA ILE A 401 -11.88 -9.62 22.04
C ILE A 401 -10.42 -9.19 22.19
N GLN A 402 -9.70 -9.16 21.08
CA GLN A 402 -8.31 -8.72 21.07
C GLN A 402 -8.29 -7.19 21.01
N ILE A 403 -7.79 -6.54 22.05
CA ILE A 403 -7.53 -5.09 22.01
C ILE A 403 -6.07 -4.89 21.61
N THR A 404 -5.86 -4.04 20.60
CA THR A 404 -4.52 -3.60 20.21
C THR A 404 -4.46 -2.09 20.32
N ASN A 405 -3.55 -1.56 21.12
CA ASN A 405 -3.37 -0.12 21.25
C ASN A 405 -2.54 0.41 20.07
N MET A 406 -3.06 1.39 19.32
CA MET A 406 -2.34 1.96 18.17
C MET A 406 -1.03 2.60 18.60
N GLN A 407 -0.97 3.17 19.81
CA GLN A 407 0.26 3.75 20.36
C GLN A 407 1.32 2.67 20.63
N GLU A 408 0.91 1.53 21.19
CA GLU A 408 1.79 0.37 21.36
C GLU A 408 2.25 -0.20 20.01
N CYS A 409 1.44 -0.05 18.94
CA CYS A 409 1.85 -0.40 17.58
C CYS A 409 2.86 0.56 16.94
N LEU A 410 2.80 1.84 17.30
CA LEU A 410 3.61 2.90 16.71
C LEU A 410 4.96 3.07 17.44
N ASP A 411 5.02 2.77 18.74
CA ASP A 411 6.21 2.94 19.57
C ASP A 411 7.20 1.74 19.49
N SER A 412 6.73 0.54 19.13
CA SER A 412 7.52 -0.68 18.91
C SER A 412 8.14 -0.75 17.50
#